data_AF-A0A645DD55-F1
#
_entry.id   AF-A0A645DD55-F1
#
_cell.length_a   1.000
_cell.length_b   1.000
_cell.length_c   1.000
_cell.angle_alpha   90.00
_cell.angle_beta   90.00
_cell.angle_gamma   90.00
#
_symmetry.space_group_name_H-M   'P 1'
#
loop_
_entity.id
_entity.type
_entity.pdbx_description
1 polymer ?
#
loop_
_entity_poly.entity_id
_entity_poly.type
_entity_poly.pdbx_seq_one_letter_code
_entity_poly.pdbx_strand_id
1 'polypeptide(L)' 'MALIAVVGKVMKRNAGISAKLFNALYESDVNVRMITQGSSEINIIIGVENGDFEKALKVIYEAF' A
#
# COMPACT_ATOMS: atom_id res chain seq x y z
N MET A 1 -6.69 8.27 11.49
CA MET A 1 -5.70 7.45 10.77
C MET A 1 -6.33 6.13 10.41
N ALA A 2 -6.33 5.78 9.12
CA ALA A 2 -6.84 4.53 8.60
C ALA A 2 -5.66 3.62 8.23
N LEU A 3 -5.81 2.32 8.45
CA LEU A 3 -4.78 1.31 8.16
C LEU A 3 -5.27 0.42 7.02
N ILE A 4 -4.43 0.24 6.00
CA ILE A 4 -4.74 -0.61 4.84
C ILE A 4 -3.66 -1.69 4.78
N ALA A 5 -4.08 -2.95 4.85
CA ALA A 5 -3.20 -4.10 4.70
C ALA A 5 -3.26 -4.63 3.26
N VAL A 6 -2.15 -4.51 2.53
CA VAL A 6 -1.97 -5.11 1.20
C VAL A 6 -1.28 -6.45 1.38
N VAL A 7 -1.94 -7.54 0.96
CA VAL A 7 -1.48 -8.92 1.19
C VAL A 7 -1.31 -9.65 -0.14
N GLY A 8 -0.18 -10.32 -0.32
CA GLY A 8 0.10 -11.12 -1.52
C GLY A 8 1.20 -12.15 -1.32
N LYS A 9 0.93 -13.42 -1.64
CA LYS A 9 1.92 -14.52 -1.52
C LYS A 9 3.18 -14.31 -2.36
N VAL A 10 3.08 -13.56 -3.46
CA VAL A 10 4.16 -13.33 -4.43
C VAL A 10 4.96 -12.06 -4.10
N MET A 11 4.53 -11.28 -3.10
CA MET A 11 5.19 -10.01 -2.72
C MET A 11 6.66 -10.21 -2.32
N LYS A 12 6.98 -11.31 -1.62
CA LYS A 12 8.35 -11.74 -1.26
C LYS A 12 9.30 -11.97 -2.44
N ARG A 13 8.79 -12.47 -3.57
CA ARG A 13 9.64 -12.97 -4.67
C ARG A 13 9.63 -12.06 -5.90
N ASN A 14 8.85 -10.98 -5.85
CA ASN A 14 8.68 -10.09 -6.98
C ASN A 14 9.14 -8.68 -6.60
N ALA A 15 10.41 -8.41 -6.92
CA ALA A 15 10.98 -7.08 -6.77
C ALA A 15 10.16 -6.08 -7.59
N GLY A 16 9.73 -5.00 -6.95
CA GLY A 16 8.91 -3.96 -7.58
C GLY A 16 7.46 -3.90 -7.11
N ILE A 17 6.94 -4.88 -6.37
CA ILE A 17 5.57 -4.80 -5.82
C ILE A 17 5.43 -3.62 -4.85
N SER A 18 6.41 -3.40 -3.96
CA SER A 18 6.42 -2.23 -3.09
C SER A 18 6.50 -0.93 -3.90
N ALA A 19 7.32 -0.89 -4.96
CA ALA A 19 7.41 0.28 -5.82
C ALA A 19 6.09 0.58 -6.54
N LYS A 20 5.42 -0.45 -7.08
CA LYS A 20 4.10 -0.33 -7.71
C LYS A 20 3.07 0.24 -6.73
N LEU A 21 3.04 -0.29 -5.50
CA LEU A 21 2.15 0.17 -4.43
C LEU A 21 2.37 1.65 -4.08
N PHE A 22 3.62 2.03 -3.78
CA PHE A 22 3.91 3.40 -3.35
C PHE A 22 3.84 4.40 -4.50
N ASN A 23 4.15 4.01 -5.74
CA ASN A 23 3.97 4.86 -6.91
C ASN A 23 2.49 5.15 -7.16
N ALA A 24 1.60 4.15 -7.06
CA ALA A 24 0.17 4.38 -7.25
C ALA A 24 -0.39 5.42 -6.26
N LEU A 25 0.02 5.31 -4.98
CA LEU A 25 -0.35 6.26 -3.94
C LEU A 25 0.22 7.66 -4.20
N TYR A 26 1.48 7.74 -4.65
CA TYR A 26 2.13 9.01 -5.01
C TYR A 26 1.46 9.69 -6.20
N GLU A 27 1.22 8.97 -7.30
CA GLU A 27 0.57 9.48 -8.52
C GLU A 27 -0.85 9.98 -8.23
N SER A 28 -1.48 9.40 -7.21
CA SER A 28 -2.80 9.81 -6.77
C SER A 28 -2.78 10.89 -5.69
N ASP A 29 -1.64 11.45 -5.30
CA ASP A 29 -1.56 12.44 -4.21
C ASP A 29 -2.22 11.92 -2.91
N VAL A 30 -1.80 10.72 -2.48
CA VAL A 30 -2.18 10.12 -1.19
C VAL A 30 -0.95 10.08 -0.29
N ASN A 31 -1.09 10.65 0.90
CA ASN A 31 0.01 10.79 1.83
C ASN A 31 0.15 9.59 2.76
N VAL A 32 1.26 8.85 2.65
CA VAL A 32 1.56 7.73 3.55
C VAL A 32 2.18 8.24 4.85
N ARG A 33 1.49 8.02 5.95
CA ARG A 33 1.89 8.44 7.32
C ARG A 33 2.65 7.35 8.07
N MET A 34 2.43 6.10 7.71
CA MET A 34 3.04 4.94 8.35
C MET A 34 3.26 3.84 7.31
N ILE A 35 4.39 3.14 7.42
CA ILE A 35 4.69 1.93 6.68
C ILE A 35 5.14 0.88 7.70
N THR A 36 4.48 -0.28 7.71
CA THR A 36 4.99 -1.45 8.43
C THR A 36 4.89 -2.67 7.53
N GLN A 37 5.92 -3.50 7.59
CA GLN A 37 6.11 -4.64 6.70
C GLN A 37 6.56 -5.81 7.54
N GLY A 38 5.84 -6.93 7.43
CA GLY A 38 6.11 -8.13 8.22
C GLY A 38 7.33 -8.90 7.71
N SER A 39 7.99 -9.63 8.62
CA SER A 39 9.18 -10.47 8.31
C SER A 39 8.92 -11.61 7.32
N SER A 40 7.65 -11.97 7.10
CA SER A 40 7.24 -12.95 6.08
C SER A 40 7.20 -12.37 4.67
N GLU A 41 7.26 -11.03 4.54
CA GLU A 41 7.20 -10.29 3.27
C GLU A 41 5.97 -10.60 2.42
N ILE A 42 4.90 -11.08 3.06
CA ILE A 42 3.61 -11.36 2.41
C ILE A 42 2.63 -10.19 2.54
N ASN A 43 2.95 -9.18 3.35
CA ASN A 43 2.10 -8.03 3.57
C ASN A 43 2.88 -6.72 3.77
N ILE A 44 2.25 -5.62 3.37
CA ILE A 44 2.61 -4.26 3.72
C ILE A 44 1.35 -3.63 4.30
N ILE A 45 1.47 -3.03 5.48
CA ILE A 45 0.41 -2.23 6.08
C ILE A 45 0.82 -0.77 5.98
N ILE A 46 -0.03 0.03 5.37
CA ILE A 46 0.14 1.47 5.25
C ILE A 46 -0.86 2.19 6.15
N GLY A 47 -0.42 3.30 6.74
CA GLY A 47 -1.28 4.24 7.43
C GLY A 47 -1.47 5.50 6.60
N VAL A 48 -2.72 5.93 6.43
CA VAL A 48 -3.12 7.15 5.72
C VAL A 48 -4.05 7.99 6.59
N GLU A 49 -4.25 9.26 6.20
CA GLU A 49 -5.29 10.07 6.82
C GLU A 49 -6.68 9.48 6.55
N ASN A 50 -7.62 9.66 7.49
CA ASN A 50 -8.97 9.09 7.34
C ASN A 50 -9.69 9.62 6.08
N GLY A 51 -9.44 10.87 5.70
CA GLY A 51 -10.01 11.48 4.50
C GLY A 51 -9.49 10.86 3.20
N ASP A 52 -8.31 10.23 3.23
CA ASP A 52 -7.70 9.61 2.06
C ASP A 52 -8.03 8.12 1.94
N PHE A 53 -8.71 7.52 2.93
CA PHE A 53 -8.93 6.07 3.00
C PHE A 53 -9.56 5.48 1.73
N GLU A 54 -10.71 6.03 1.29
CA GLU A 54 -11.43 5.53 0.12
C GLU A 54 -10.61 5.69 -1.17
N LYS A 55 -9.91 6.83 -1.31
CA LYS A 55 -9.03 7.13 -2.43
C LYS A 55 -7.86 6.15 -2.48
N ALA A 56 -7.18 5.96 -1.35
CA ALA A 56 -6.08 5.02 -1.20
C ALA A 56 -6.51 3.59 -1.54
N LEU A 57 -7.67 3.14 -1.02
CA LEU A 57 -8.19 1.81 -1.29
C LEU A 57 -8.46 1.60 -2.78
N LYS A 58 -9.14 2.55 -3.43
CA LYS A 58 -9.44 2.48 -4.86
C LYS A 58 -8.18 2.43 -5.72
N VAL A 59 -7.22 3.33 -5.45
CA VAL A 59 -5.97 3.43 -6.20
C VAL A 59 -5.12 2.17 -6.05
N ILE A 60 -5.04 1.62 -4.83
CA ILE A 60 -4.36 0.34 -4.61
C ILE A 60 -5.04 -0.77 -5.39
N TYR A 61 -6.37 -0.84 -5.37
CA TYR A 61 -7.11 -1.86 -6.11
C TYR A 61 -6.90 -1.75 -7.63
N GLU A 62 -6.93 -0.55 -8.19
CA GLU A 62 -6.69 -0.31 -9.63
C GLU A 62 -5.23 -0.60 -10.04
N ALA A 63 -4.29 -0.47 -9.11
CA ALA A 63 -2.89 -0.74 -9.36
C ALA A 63 -2.54 -2.23 -9.40
N PHE A 64 -3.42 -3.17 -9.06
CA PHE A 64 -3.12 -4.61 -9.03
C PHE A 64 -4.08 -5.44 -9.87
#